data_AF-A0A9E0RV05-F1
#
_entry.id   AF-A0A9E0RV05-F1
#
_cell.length_a   1.000
_cell.length_b   1.000
_cell.length_c   1.000
_cell.angle_alpha   90.00
_cell.angle_beta   90.00
_cell.angle_gamma   90.00
#
_symmetry.space_group_name_H-M   'P 1'
#
loop_
_entity.id
_entity.type
_entity.pdbx_description
1 polymer ?
#
loop_
_entity_poly.entity_id
_entity_poly.type
_entity_poly.pdbx_seq_one_letter_code
_entity_poly.pdbx_strand_id
1 'polypeptide(L)'
;GEGMLILYHVTAGPDWSDLPFSGVFVDMLRRTIAAGNGEAVPDEQGLYTPVLSLNASGQLVQADAHAAPLQASDFAITIPSQASPPGFYQGPAGIRALNVAAGYDPVAVSQWPASARLLGDAEAKTMRLGGLLIALALLVLALDIILALALAGRLPRLSRRATSAMVFALAGLSVLGTPLADAQSIDPKSQEAQAALDMRLAYIETGDARTDRATRAGLTGLSLILTRRSSVEPAEPFAVDPETDALDVYPILFLSLPDNPEPFSPQAVAHLNAYMRNGGALFIDTRRGGDIAGPNSFEGLSTTLEGLDTPQLTPVPPDHVLTRSFYLLDEFPGRYSGRRLWIEASVAATPGERRGDGVSRLFVGDADYLAAWAVDERGRPLYSVDGGDQQREMANRFGINLVVYVLTGNYKEDQVHLPALLERLGEEDQPGPGEEVIP
;
A
#
# COMPACT_ATOMS: atom_id res chain seq x y z
N GLY A 1 -24.38 26.12 23.87
CA GLY A 1 -23.76 25.28 22.82
C GLY A 1 -22.75 26.11 22.07
N GLU A 2 -21.63 25.51 21.69
CA GLU A 2 -20.56 26.18 20.91
C GLU A 2 -20.96 26.26 19.43
N GLY A 3 -22.03 27.02 19.13
CA GLY A 3 -22.54 27.15 17.76
C GLY A 3 -21.45 27.48 16.75
N MET A 4 -21.59 26.97 15.52
CA MET A 4 -20.62 27.17 14.44
C MET A 4 -20.88 28.49 13.72
N LEU A 5 -19.87 29.36 13.68
CA LEU A 5 -19.93 30.65 12.98
C LEU A 5 -19.23 30.50 11.62
N ILE A 6 -20.01 30.42 10.54
CA ILE A 6 -19.48 30.28 9.18
C ILE A 6 -19.57 31.65 8.49
N LEU A 7 -18.42 32.23 8.17
CA LEU A 7 -18.30 33.53 7.53
C LEU A 7 -17.88 33.34 6.07
N TYR A 8 -18.71 33.81 5.15
CA TYR A 8 -18.38 33.89 3.73
C TYR A 8 -17.96 35.33 3.41
N HIS A 9 -16.72 35.51 2.95
CA HIS A 9 -16.26 36.79 2.48
C HIS A 9 -16.49 36.88 0.97
N VAL A 10 -17.45 37.70 0.57
CA VAL A 10 -17.75 38.00 -0.83
C VAL A 10 -17.79 39.51 -1.01
N THR A 11 -17.26 39.98 -2.13
CA THR A 11 -17.30 41.40 -2.47
C THR A 11 -18.72 41.85 -2.80
N ALA A 12 -19.03 43.12 -2.59
CA ALA A 12 -20.38 43.67 -2.81
C ALA A 12 -20.80 43.79 -4.29
N GLY A 13 -19.95 43.34 -5.24
CA GLY A 13 -20.20 43.44 -6.68
C GLY A 13 -19.77 42.19 -7.44
N PRO A 14 -20.35 41.95 -8.64
CA PRO A 14 -20.13 40.74 -9.44
C PRO A 14 -18.79 40.72 -10.18
N ASP A 15 -18.01 41.81 -10.12
CA ASP A 15 -16.77 41.97 -10.91
C ASP A 15 -15.69 40.93 -10.60
N TRP A 16 -15.72 40.32 -9.41
CA TRP A 16 -14.79 39.28 -8.96
C TRP A 16 -15.47 37.96 -8.53
N SER A 17 -16.75 38.00 -8.13
CA SER A 17 -17.52 36.80 -7.78
C SER A 17 -19.02 37.03 -7.96
N ASP A 18 -19.65 36.15 -8.73
CA ASP A 18 -21.11 36.08 -8.88
C ASP A 18 -21.75 35.13 -7.85
N LEU A 19 -20.97 34.63 -6.88
CA LEU A 19 -21.41 33.64 -5.90
C LEU A 19 -22.76 34.00 -5.27
N PRO A 20 -23.03 35.24 -4.80
CA PRO A 20 -24.33 35.60 -4.20
C PRO A 20 -25.54 35.46 -5.13
N PHE A 21 -25.32 35.46 -6.45
CA PHE A 21 -26.36 35.34 -7.47
C PHE A 21 -26.42 33.93 -8.09
N SER A 22 -25.49 33.05 -7.72
CA SER A 22 -25.37 31.69 -8.26
C SER A 22 -26.24 30.68 -7.49
N GLY A 23 -26.59 29.57 -8.14
CA GLY A 23 -27.20 28.42 -7.47
C GLY A 23 -26.31 27.81 -6.38
N VAL A 24 -24.99 27.96 -6.48
CA VAL A 24 -24.01 27.46 -5.50
C VAL A 24 -24.22 28.09 -4.13
N PHE A 25 -24.62 29.37 -4.05
CA PHE A 25 -24.92 30.03 -2.79
C PHE A 25 -26.15 29.43 -2.10
N VAL A 26 -27.17 29.03 -2.87
CA VAL A 26 -28.34 28.33 -2.35
C VAL A 26 -27.96 26.98 -1.76
N ASP A 27 -27.09 26.23 -2.44
CA ASP A 27 -26.60 24.94 -1.96
C ASP A 27 -25.73 25.06 -0.71
N MET A 28 -24.91 26.11 -0.62
CA MET A 28 -24.13 26.44 0.57
C MET A 28 -25.04 26.71 1.77
N LEU A 29 -26.06 27.56 1.61
CA LEU A 29 -27.05 27.84 2.67
C LEU A 29 -27.77 26.57 3.13
N ARG A 30 -28.20 25.70 2.19
CA ARG A 30 -28.86 24.43 2.53
C ARG A 30 -27.97 23.52 3.37
N ARG A 31 -26.69 23.41 3.03
CA ARG A 31 -25.72 22.60 3.80
C ARG A 31 -25.44 23.20 5.18
N THR A 32 -25.35 24.53 5.29
CA THR A 32 -25.18 25.21 6.58
C THR A 32 -26.39 25.03 7.50
N ILE A 33 -27.61 25.11 6.96
CA ILE A 33 -28.85 24.88 7.71
C ILE A 33 -28.95 23.42 8.16
N ALA A 34 -28.65 22.46 7.28
CA ALA A 34 -28.65 21.04 7.62
C ALA A 34 -27.65 20.70 8.73
N ALA A 35 -26.47 21.34 8.72
CA ALA A 35 -25.48 21.21 9.79
C ALA A 35 -25.92 21.85 11.12
N GLY A 36 -26.80 22.86 11.07
CA GLY A 36 -27.25 23.62 12.23
C GLY A 36 -28.45 23.05 12.97
N ASN A 37 -29.33 22.30 12.29
CA ASN A 37 -30.63 21.97 12.87
C ASN A 37 -30.64 20.78 13.83
N GLY A 38 -29.62 19.93 13.90
CA GLY A 38 -29.68 18.71 14.72
C GLY A 38 -30.97 17.89 14.49
N GLU A 39 -31.63 18.09 13.33
CA GLU A 39 -32.83 17.39 12.94
C GLU A 39 -32.38 16.05 12.39
N ALA A 40 -32.45 15.02 13.23
CA ALA A 40 -32.62 13.68 12.74
C ALA A 40 -33.96 13.67 12.00
N VAL A 41 -33.94 13.71 10.67
CA VAL A 41 -35.10 13.30 9.88
C VAL A 41 -35.43 11.88 10.37
N PRO A 42 -36.66 11.62 10.83
CA PRO A 42 -37.03 10.31 11.36
C PRO A 42 -36.68 9.23 10.35
N ASP A 43 -36.07 8.14 10.82
CA ASP A 43 -35.59 7.00 10.03
C ASP A 43 -36.75 6.20 9.37
N GLU A 44 -37.95 6.74 9.29
CA GLU A 44 -39.14 6.07 8.78
C GLU A 44 -39.78 6.80 7.59
N GLN A 45 -39.30 8.01 7.24
CA GLN A 45 -39.95 8.82 6.20
C GLN A 45 -38.95 9.32 5.15
N GLY A 46 -39.27 9.04 3.88
CA GLY A 46 -38.54 9.59 2.74
C GLY A 46 -38.21 8.54 1.70
N LEU A 47 -38.14 9.00 0.45
CA LEU A 47 -37.69 8.22 -0.69
C LEU A 47 -36.17 8.38 -0.82
N TYR A 48 -35.47 7.26 -0.91
CA TYR A 48 -34.02 7.19 -1.04
C TYR A 48 -33.67 6.76 -2.47
N THR A 49 -32.91 7.59 -3.16
CA THR A 49 -32.50 7.34 -4.56
C THR A 49 -31.11 6.70 -4.57
N PRO A 50 -30.88 5.64 -5.36
CA PRO A 50 -29.57 5.01 -5.43
C PRO A 50 -28.54 6.00 -6.01
N VAL A 51 -27.38 6.09 -5.36
CA VAL A 51 -26.25 6.94 -5.79
C VAL A 51 -25.07 6.08 -6.18
N LEU A 52 -24.81 5.03 -5.39
CA LEU A 52 -23.78 4.04 -5.67
C LEU A 52 -24.40 2.64 -5.60
N SER A 53 -24.08 1.79 -6.56
CA SER A 53 -24.44 0.37 -6.57
C SER A 53 -23.19 -0.49 -6.57
N LEU A 54 -23.25 -1.64 -5.89
CA LEU A 54 -22.22 -2.65 -5.95
C LEU A 54 -22.34 -3.40 -7.29
N ASN A 55 -21.28 -3.44 -8.08
CA ASN A 55 -21.23 -4.25 -9.28
C ASN A 55 -20.91 -5.72 -8.97
N ALA A 56 -20.88 -6.58 -9.99
CA ALA A 56 -20.60 -8.01 -9.85
C ALA A 56 -19.20 -8.33 -9.30
N SER A 57 -18.24 -7.39 -9.35
CA SER A 57 -16.89 -7.54 -8.77
C SER A 57 -16.78 -7.00 -7.34
N GLY A 58 -17.89 -6.57 -6.73
CA GLY A 58 -17.91 -6.07 -5.35
C GLY A 58 -17.44 -4.62 -5.19
N GLN A 59 -17.33 -3.86 -6.29
CA GLN A 59 -16.94 -2.45 -6.27
C GLN A 59 -18.17 -1.54 -6.28
N LEU A 60 -18.10 -0.45 -5.52
CA LEU A 60 -19.11 0.61 -5.59
C LEU A 60 -18.87 1.47 -6.83
N VAL A 61 -19.86 1.48 -7.72
CA VAL A 61 -19.89 2.30 -8.94
C VAL A 61 -21.12 3.20 -8.92
N GLN A 62 -21.18 4.20 -9.81
CA GLN A 62 -22.37 5.03 -9.95
C GLN A 62 -23.59 4.15 -10.26
N ALA A 63 -24.69 4.38 -9.54
CA ALA A 63 -25.91 3.61 -9.74
C ALA A 63 -26.48 3.82 -11.15
N ASP A 64 -27.01 2.75 -11.73
CA ASP A 64 -27.72 2.79 -13.01
C ASP A 64 -28.92 3.76 -12.93
N ALA A 65 -29.17 4.51 -14.00
CA ALA A 65 -30.31 5.41 -14.10
C ALA A 65 -31.67 4.69 -14.00
N HIS A 66 -31.70 3.38 -14.28
CA HIS A 66 -32.87 2.52 -14.15
C HIS A 66 -33.05 1.91 -12.76
N ALA A 67 -32.12 2.13 -11.82
CA ALA A 67 -32.25 1.66 -10.46
C ALA A 67 -33.38 2.39 -9.73
N ALA A 68 -34.32 1.61 -9.21
CA ALA A 68 -35.50 2.10 -8.53
C ALA A 68 -35.15 2.66 -7.13
N PRO A 69 -35.70 3.82 -6.75
CA PRO A 69 -35.58 4.32 -5.39
C PRO A 69 -36.36 3.45 -4.40
N LEU A 70 -35.94 3.49 -3.13
CA LEU A 70 -36.55 2.74 -2.03
C LEU A 70 -37.14 3.68 -0.99
N GLN A 71 -38.28 3.31 -0.41
CA GLN A 71 -38.78 4.03 0.76
C GLN A 71 -37.95 3.68 1.99
N ALA A 72 -37.86 4.61 2.93
CA ALA A 72 -37.13 4.42 4.18
C ALA A 72 -37.58 3.15 4.94
N SER A 73 -38.88 2.82 4.92
CA SER A 73 -39.43 1.62 5.56
C SER A 73 -38.98 0.31 4.91
N ASP A 74 -38.55 0.34 3.66
CA ASP A 74 -38.43 -0.87 2.84
C ASP A 74 -37.02 -1.45 2.87
N PHE A 75 -36.02 -0.72 3.37
CA PHE A 75 -34.62 -1.17 3.42
C PHE A 75 -34.42 -2.48 4.20
N ALA A 76 -35.20 -2.70 5.27
CA ALA A 76 -35.08 -3.90 6.10
C ALA A 76 -35.66 -5.16 5.44
N ILE A 77 -36.58 -4.98 4.48
CA ILE A 77 -37.33 -6.08 3.85
C ILE A 77 -37.00 -6.27 2.36
N THR A 78 -36.35 -5.29 1.74
CA THR A 78 -36.01 -5.34 0.31
C THR A 78 -34.88 -6.33 0.08
N ILE A 79 -35.11 -7.28 -0.83
CA ILE A 79 -34.07 -8.18 -1.32
C ILE A 79 -33.35 -7.48 -2.48
N PRO A 80 -32.01 -7.35 -2.45
CA PRO A 80 -31.26 -6.72 -3.54
C PRO A 80 -31.53 -7.40 -4.89
N SER A 81 -31.74 -6.62 -5.94
CA SER A 81 -32.07 -7.09 -7.29
C SER A 81 -31.53 -6.13 -8.35
N GLN A 82 -31.70 -6.45 -9.64
CA GLN A 82 -31.34 -5.51 -10.71
C GLN A 82 -32.11 -4.18 -10.63
N ALA A 83 -33.38 -4.24 -10.19
CA ALA A 83 -34.20 -3.04 -10.02
C ALA A 83 -33.78 -2.24 -8.78
N SER A 84 -33.40 -2.91 -7.69
CA SER A 84 -32.93 -2.27 -6.46
C SER A 84 -31.57 -2.87 -6.08
N PRO A 85 -30.48 -2.44 -6.73
CA PRO A 85 -29.17 -3.03 -6.53
C PRO A 85 -28.64 -2.75 -5.13
N PRO A 86 -27.82 -3.65 -4.56
CA PRO A 86 -27.16 -3.40 -3.29
C PRO A 86 -26.22 -2.20 -3.44
N GLY A 87 -26.09 -1.36 -2.41
CA GLY A 87 -25.30 -0.13 -2.49
C GLY A 87 -25.82 0.99 -1.59
N PHE A 88 -25.42 2.22 -1.89
CA PHE A 88 -25.76 3.41 -1.13
C PHE A 88 -26.85 4.23 -1.80
N TYR A 89 -27.88 4.54 -1.03
CA TYR A 89 -29.01 5.34 -1.45
C TYR A 89 -29.04 6.62 -0.62
N GLN A 90 -29.28 7.74 -1.27
CA GLN A 90 -29.34 9.05 -0.63
C GLN A 90 -30.79 9.50 -0.52
N GLY A 91 -31.19 9.87 0.69
CA GLY A 91 -32.51 10.38 1.00
C GLY A 91 -32.44 11.58 1.95
N PRO A 92 -33.60 12.04 2.45
CA PRO A 92 -33.69 13.24 3.29
C PRO A 92 -32.92 13.13 4.61
N ALA A 93 -32.82 11.94 5.22
CA ALA A 93 -32.07 11.72 6.46
C ALA A 93 -30.57 11.39 6.24
N GLY A 94 -30.08 11.43 5.00
CA GLY A 94 -28.72 11.07 4.66
C GLY A 94 -28.61 9.82 3.81
N ILE A 95 -27.53 9.06 4.00
CA ILE A 95 -27.21 7.88 3.18
C ILE A 95 -27.60 6.61 3.93
N ARG A 96 -28.22 5.66 3.22
CA ARG A 96 -28.49 4.31 3.70
C ARG A 96 -27.89 3.25 2.78
N ALA A 97 -27.51 2.14 3.38
CA ALA A 97 -26.98 0.98 2.66
C ALA A 97 -28.08 -0.08 2.47
N LEU A 98 -28.25 -0.55 1.23
CA LEU A 98 -28.89 -1.82 0.94
C LEU A 98 -27.80 -2.89 0.82
N ASN A 99 -27.71 -3.79 1.80
CA ASN A 99 -26.62 -4.77 1.87
C ASN A 99 -26.88 -5.98 0.97
N VAL A 100 -25.81 -6.53 0.36
CA VAL A 100 -25.89 -7.71 -0.53
C VAL A 100 -26.44 -8.94 0.19
N ALA A 101 -26.02 -9.14 1.44
CA ALA A 101 -26.38 -10.31 2.22
C ALA A 101 -27.59 -10.00 3.12
N ALA A 102 -28.80 -10.19 2.59
CA ALA A 102 -30.01 -10.19 3.39
C ALA A 102 -29.95 -11.36 4.40
N GLY A 103 -29.58 -11.09 5.65
CA GLY A 103 -29.49 -12.08 6.72
C GLY A 103 -28.08 -12.45 7.18
N TYR A 104 -27.03 -11.76 6.72
CA TYR A 104 -25.71 -11.86 7.35
C TYR A 104 -25.67 -10.93 8.56
N ASP A 105 -25.62 -11.50 9.76
CA ASP A 105 -25.29 -10.73 10.97
C ASP A 105 -23.78 -10.46 10.96
N PRO A 106 -23.34 -9.20 10.82
CA PRO A 106 -21.93 -8.88 10.87
C PRO A 106 -21.37 -9.30 12.23
N VAL A 107 -20.32 -10.12 12.21
CA VAL A 107 -19.61 -10.50 13.43
C VAL A 107 -18.87 -9.26 13.92
N ALA A 108 -19.27 -8.75 15.09
CA ALA A 108 -18.59 -7.62 15.71
C ALA A 108 -17.10 -7.96 15.90
N VAL A 109 -16.22 -7.11 15.40
CA VAL A 109 -14.77 -7.24 15.63
C VAL A 109 -14.50 -6.95 17.10
N SER A 110 -14.39 -8.01 17.91
CA SER A 110 -14.11 -7.92 19.35
C SER A 110 -12.62 -7.93 19.67
N GLN A 111 -11.79 -8.39 18.74
CA GLN A 111 -10.33 -8.45 18.88
C GLN A 111 -9.70 -7.63 17.77
N TRP A 112 -9.29 -6.40 18.12
CA TRP A 112 -8.58 -5.52 17.21
C TRP A 112 -7.08 -5.88 17.22
N PRO A 113 -6.38 -5.83 16.06
CA PRO A 113 -4.93 -5.97 16.00
C PRO A 113 -4.23 -4.99 16.93
N ALA A 114 -3.04 -5.32 17.43
CA ALA A 114 -2.27 -4.41 18.30
C ALA A 114 -1.93 -3.06 17.64
N SER A 115 -1.87 -3.03 16.30
CA SER A 115 -1.68 -1.84 15.47
C SER A 115 -2.97 -1.03 15.24
N ALA A 116 -4.14 -1.61 15.51
CA ALA A 116 -5.42 -0.94 15.32
C ALA A 116 -5.67 0.02 16.48
N ARG A 117 -5.68 1.32 16.17
CA ARG A 117 -6.08 2.35 17.11
C ARG A 117 -7.57 2.59 16.94
N LEU A 118 -8.37 2.14 17.92
CA LEU A 118 -9.80 2.46 17.95
C LEU A 118 -9.96 3.96 18.18
N LEU A 119 -10.17 4.69 17.09
CA LEU A 119 -10.68 6.05 17.12
C LEU A 119 -12.19 5.93 17.27
N GLY A 120 -12.67 5.67 18.50
CA GLY A 120 -14.10 5.87 18.79
C GLY A 120 -14.47 7.30 18.40
N ASP A 121 -15.72 7.52 17.97
CA ASP A 121 -16.26 8.84 17.62
C ASP A 121 -15.60 9.88 18.50
N ALA A 122 -14.73 10.68 17.89
CA ALA A 122 -13.79 11.49 18.62
C ALA A 122 -14.59 12.52 19.41
N GLU A 123 -14.91 12.18 20.67
CA GLU A 123 -15.04 13.17 21.72
C GLU A 123 -13.69 13.87 21.71
N ALA A 124 -13.63 14.97 20.96
CA ALA A 124 -12.57 15.93 21.03
C ALA A 124 -12.49 16.34 22.49
N LYS A 125 -11.65 15.66 23.27
CA LYS A 125 -11.37 16.02 24.66
C LYS A 125 -10.66 17.36 24.59
N THR A 126 -11.44 18.42 24.70
CA THR A 126 -10.97 19.79 24.78
C THR A 126 -10.07 19.90 26.01
N MET A 127 -8.76 19.97 25.77
CA MET A 127 -7.80 20.19 26.86
C MET A 127 -7.90 21.65 27.29
N ARG A 128 -8.32 21.88 28.54
CA ARG A 128 -8.38 23.22 29.14
C ARG A 128 -6.98 23.72 29.49
N LEU A 129 -6.24 24.20 28.49
CA LEU A 129 -4.89 24.75 28.64
C LEU A 129 -4.85 26.10 29.37
N GLY A 130 -6.00 26.75 29.58
CA GLY A 130 -6.09 28.06 30.22
C GLY A 130 -5.38 28.12 31.58
N GLY A 131 -5.53 27.10 32.43
CA GLY A 131 -4.87 27.06 33.74
C GLY A 131 -3.34 27.02 33.63
N LEU A 132 -2.80 26.21 32.72
CA LEU A 132 -1.35 26.09 32.50
C LEU A 132 -0.75 27.38 31.92
N LEU A 133 -1.44 28.00 30.96
CA LEU A 133 -0.97 29.25 30.34
C LEU A 133 -1.02 30.42 31.32
N ILE A 134 -2.05 30.50 32.18
CA ILE A 134 -2.13 31.51 33.23
C ILE A 134 -1.01 31.31 34.26
N ALA A 135 -0.73 30.05 34.66
CA ALA A 135 0.37 29.75 35.57
C ALA A 135 1.73 30.16 35.01
N LEU A 136 1.98 29.87 33.72
CA LEU A 136 3.19 30.28 33.03
C LEU A 136 3.32 31.81 32.95
N ALA A 137 2.23 32.50 32.61
CA ALA A 137 2.21 33.97 32.54
C ALA A 137 2.50 34.61 33.90
N LEU A 138 1.92 34.09 34.98
CA LEU A 138 2.19 34.56 36.36
C LEU A 138 3.65 34.32 36.77
N LEU A 139 4.26 33.21 36.33
CA LEU A 139 5.65 32.91 36.63
C LEU A 139 6.61 33.86 35.91
N VAL A 140 6.34 34.15 34.63
CA VAL A 140 7.12 35.14 33.86
C VAL A 140 6.99 36.53 34.47
N LEU A 141 5.77 36.93 34.87
CA LEU A 141 5.54 38.22 35.53
C LEU A 141 6.30 38.31 36.88
N ALA A 142 6.28 37.25 37.68
CA ALA A 142 7.02 37.20 38.93
C ALA A 142 8.54 37.33 38.70
N LEU A 143 9.06 36.68 37.65
CA LEU A 143 10.46 36.79 37.25
C LEU A 143 10.81 38.24 36.88
N ASP A 144 9.97 38.90 36.08
CA ASP A 144 10.16 40.29 35.66
C ASP A 144 10.18 41.26 36.85
N ILE A 145 9.27 41.08 37.82
CA ILE A 145 9.25 41.88 39.05
C ILE A 145 10.54 41.69 39.87
N ILE A 146 11.04 40.45 39.98
CA ILE A 146 12.30 40.17 40.68
C ILE A 146 13.48 40.84 39.98
N LEU A 147 13.55 40.75 38.65
CA LEU A 147 14.58 41.41 37.83
C LEU A 147 14.53 42.93 37.95
N ALA A 148 13.35 43.53 37.88
CA ALA A 148 13.15 44.97 38.05
C ALA A 148 13.59 45.45 39.44
N LEU A 149 13.25 44.70 40.50
CA LEU A 149 13.73 44.99 41.86
C LEU A 149 15.24 44.84 42.01
N ALA A 150 15.87 43.91 41.27
CA ALA A 150 17.32 43.70 41.28
C ALA A 150 18.04 44.88 40.65
N LEU A 151 17.57 45.31 39.48
CA LEU A 151 18.10 46.47 38.77
C LEU A 151 17.88 47.77 39.56
N ALA A 152 16.75 47.89 40.27
CA ALA A 152 16.48 49.04 41.14
C ALA A 152 17.25 49.02 42.48
N GLY A 153 18.04 47.98 42.77
CA GLY A 153 18.80 47.83 44.01
C GLY A 153 17.94 47.68 45.27
N ARG A 154 16.66 47.32 45.10
CA ARG A 154 15.65 47.23 46.19
C ARG A 154 15.36 45.82 46.65
N LEU A 155 16.12 44.81 46.20
CA LEU A 155 15.97 43.47 46.75
C LEU A 155 16.35 43.48 48.24
N PRO A 156 15.50 42.97 49.14
CA PRO A 156 15.90 42.71 50.50
C PRO A 156 17.12 41.78 50.45
N ARG A 157 18.12 42.02 51.31
CA ARG A 157 19.31 41.16 51.42
C ARG A 157 18.87 39.75 51.86
N LEU A 158 18.45 38.92 50.91
CA LEU A 158 18.15 37.52 51.16
C LEU A 158 19.45 36.85 51.59
N SER A 159 19.39 36.11 52.70
CA SER A 159 20.54 35.36 53.19
C SER A 159 21.06 34.42 52.10
N ARG A 160 22.38 34.18 52.07
CA ARG A 160 23.08 33.34 51.07
C ARG A 160 22.46 31.95 50.83
N ARG A 161 21.56 31.48 51.72
CA ARG A 161 20.83 30.21 51.59
C ARG A 161 19.63 30.27 50.64
N ALA A 162 19.05 31.44 50.39
CA ALA A 162 17.88 31.55 49.51
C ALA A 162 18.25 31.77 48.04
N THR A 163 19.41 32.39 47.78
CA THR A 163 19.97 32.55 46.43
C THR A 163 20.36 31.21 45.81
N SER A 164 20.84 30.26 46.63
CA SER A 164 21.16 28.89 46.18
C SER A 164 19.92 28.09 45.78
N ALA A 165 18.77 28.28 46.44
CA ALA A 165 17.54 27.56 46.10
C ALA A 165 16.95 28.01 44.74
N MET A 166 17.07 29.30 44.40
CA MET A 166 16.59 29.84 43.13
C MET A 166 17.43 29.35 41.94
N VAL A 167 18.74 29.23 42.11
CA VAL A 167 19.66 28.69 41.08
C VAL A 167 19.44 27.20 40.87
N PHE A 168 19.16 26.44 41.94
CA PHE A 168 18.81 25.02 41.81
C PHE A 168 17.44 24.80 41.13
N ALA A 169 16.46 25.69 41.35
CA ALA A 169 15.18 25.63 40.66
C ALA A 169 15.27 25.99 39.16
N LEU A 170 16.11 26.96 38.79
CA LEU A 170 16.39 27.29 37.39
C LEU A 170 17.25 26.22 36.68
N ALA A 171 18.21 25.62 37.38
CA ALA A 171 19.02 24.53 36.86
C ALA A 171 18.22 23.21 36.72
N GLY A 172 17.21 22.99 37.57
CA GLY A 172 16.30 21.85 37.45
C GLY A 172 15.43 21.89 36.19
N LEU A 173 15.15 23.08 35.64
CA LEU A 173 14.40 23.24 34.39
C LEU A 173 15.25 23.01 33.14
N SER A 174 16.58 23.16 33.21
CA SER A 174 17.51 22.97 32.07
C SER A 174 18.10 21.56 31.97
N VAL A 175 17.85 20.67 32.95
CA VAL A 175 18.31 19.27 32.93
C VAL A 175 17.32 18.32 32.22
N LEU A 176 16.14 18.78 31.82
CA LEU A 176 15.19 17.99 31.01
C LEU A 176 15.60 17.84 29.52
N GLY A 177 16.82 18.26 29.13
CA GLY A 177 17.22 18.41 27.74
C GLY A 177 18.61 17.86 27.36
N THR A 178 19.16 16.84 28.03
CA THR A 178 20.35 16.15 27.52
C THR A 178 20.00 14.76 26.99
N PRO A 179 20.37 14.42 25.73
CA PRO A 179 20.20 13.08 25.21
C PRO A 179 21.10 12.11 25.97
N LEU A 180 20.56 10.93 26.27
CA LEU A 180 21.28 9.81 26.84
C LEU A 180 22.44 9.43 25.91
N ALA A 181 23.58 9.17 26.53
CA ALA A 181 24.79 8.68 25.89
C ALA A 181 24.55 7.33 25.20
N ASP A 182 25.01 7.22 23.94
CA ASP A 182 25.06 5.97 23.19
C ASP A 182 26.07 5.01 23.82
N ALA A 183 25.55 4.01 24.52
CA ALA A 183 26.25 2.77 24.80
C ALA A 183 25.98 1.81 23.63
N GLN A 184 27.03 1.14 23.16
CA GLN A 184 27.00 0.14 22.09
C GLN A 184 26.03 -1.02 22.41
N SER A 185 24.75 -0.83 22.10
CA SER A 185 23.82 -1.90 21.77
C SER A 185 23.81 -2.02 20.26
N ILE A 186 23.83 -3.25 19.74
CA ILE A 186 23.35 -3.51 18.38
C ILE A 186 21.94 -2.92 18.33
N ASP A 187 21.77 -1.83 17.58
CA ASP A 187 20.52 -1.09 17.50
C ASP A 187 19.46 -2.01 16.86
N PRO A 188 18.38 -2.37 17.57
CA PRO A 188 17.25 -3.10 16.97
C PRO A 188 16.55 -2.29 15.86
N LYS A 189 16.94 -1.01 15.66
CA LYS A 189 16.52 -0.14 14.57
C LYS A 189 17.55 -0.02 13.43
N SER A 190 18.60 -0.84 13.35
CA SER A 190 19.30 -0.92 12.08
C SER A 190 18.30 -1.36 11.00
N GLN A 191 18.29 -0.65 9.87
CA GLN A 191 17.29 -0.84 8.82
C GLN A 191 17.32 -2.27 8.27
N GLU A 192 18.51 -2.88 8.27
CA GLU A 192 18.77 -4.29 8.00
C GLU A 192 18.12 -5.23 9.02
N ALA A 193 18.16 -4.91 10.32
CA ALA A 193 17.48 -5.71 11.34
C ALA A 193 15.95 -5.66 11.19
N GLN A 194 15.38 -4.51 10.77
CA GLN A 194 13.95 -4.42 10.48
C GLN A 194 13.55 -5.18 9.21
N ALA A 195 14.39 -5.19 8.18
CA ALA A 195 14.17 -6.00 6.98
C ALA A 195 14.23 -7.51 7.29
N ALA A 196 15.05 -7.91 8.26
CA ALA A 196 15.09 -9.29 8.75
C ALA A 196 13.88 -9.67 9.64
N LEU A 197 13.20 -8.69 10.23
CA LEU A 197 12.06 -8.91 11.14
C LEU A 197 10.71 -8.93 10.40
N ASP A 198 10.53 -8.04 9.42
CA ASP A 198 9.28 -7.92 8.65
C ASP A 198 9.55 -8.05 7.14
N MET A 199 8.84 -8.98 6.50
CA MET A 199 8.87 -9.16 5.05
C MET A 199 8.46 -7.85 4.35
N ARG A 200 9.22 -7.42 3.35
CA ARG A 200 8.92 -6.23 2.55
C ARG A 200 9.36 -6.41 1.10
N LEU A 201 8.74 -5.65 0.21
CA LEU A 201 9.18 -5.54 -1.18
C LEU A 201 10.29 -4.49 -1.27
N ALA A 202 11.33 -4.75 -2.05
CA ALA A 202 12.45 -3.83 -2.22
C ALA A 202 12.69 -3.47 -3.69
N TYR A 203 13.19 -2.27 -3.94
CA TYR A 203 13.55 -1.81 -5.28
C TYR A 203 14.94 -1.18 -5.31
N ILE A 204 15.63 -1.35 -6.43
CA ILE A 204 16.96 -0.75 -6.67
C ILE A 204 16.76 0.73 -7.05
N GLU A 205 17.45 1.63 -6.37
CA GLU A 205 17.46 3.05 -6.74
C GLU A 205 18.22 3.27 -8.04
N THR A 206 17.63 4.05 -8.94
CA THR A 206 18.20 4.32 -10.28
C THR A 206 18.83 5.70 -10.39
N GLY A 207 18.63 6.56 -9.39
CA GLY A 207 19.04 7.97 -9.41
C GLY A 207 18.06 8.86 -10.18
N ASP A 208 17.11 8.30 -10.93
CA ASP A 208 16.02 9.05 -11.55
C ASP A 208 14.84 9.19 -10.58
N ALA A 209 14.75 10.35 -9.93
CA ALA A 209 13.74 10.62 -8.90
C ALA A 209 12.28 10.47 -9.39
N ARG A 210 11.99 10.53 -10.69
CA ARG A 210 10.64 10.28 -11.22
C ARG A 210 10.34 8.79 -11.22
N THR A 211 11.27 8.00 -11.75
CA THR A 211 11.23 6.54 -11.80
C THR A 211 11.19 5.94 -10.41
N ASP A 212 12.08 6.37 -9.51
CA ASP A 212 12.16 5.84 -8.15
C ASP A 212 10.87 6.13 -7.34
N ARG A 213 10.28 7.33 -7.49
CA ARG A 213 8.98 7.66 -6.88
C ARG A 213 7.84 6.83 -7.45
N ALA A 214 7.81 6.62 -8.76
CA ALA A 214 6.80 5.79 -9.41
C ALA A 214 6.90 4.33 -8.95
N THR A 215 8.12 3.80 -8.87
CA THR A 215 8.43 2.46 -8.36
C THR A 215 7.95 2.29 -6.92
N ARG A 216 8.32 3.22 -6.02
CA ARG A 216 7.87 3.19 -4.62
C ARG A 216 6.34 3.21 -4.51
N ALA A 217 5.66 4.08 -5.26
CA ALA A 217 4.20 4.14 -5.28
C ALA A 217 3.59 2.84 -5.84
N GLY A 218 4.22 2.25 -6.86
CA GLY A 218 3.89 0.95 -7.44
C GLY A 218 3.91 -0.18 -6.43
N LEU A 219 5.03 -0.32 -5.72
CA LEU A 219 5.19 -1.33 -4.68
C LEU A 219 4.31 -1.07 -3.46
N THR A 220 3.97 0.18 -3.17
CA THR A 220 3.00 0.52 -2.12
C THR A 220 1.61 0.01 -2.49
N GLY A 221 1.18 0.23 -3.74
CA GLY A 221 -0.09 -0.28 -4.23
C GLY A 221 -0.13 -1.81 -4.33
N LEU A 222 0.97 -2.43 -4.76
CA LEU A 222 1.09 -3.89 -4.76
C LEU A 222 1.00 -4.46 -3.32
N SER A 223 1.69 -3.84 -2.35
CA SER A 223 1.64 -4.25 -0.94
C SER A 223 0.22 -4.14 -0.36
N LEU A 224 -0.50 -3.07 -0.70
CA LEU A 224 -1.90 -2.88 -0.33
C LEU A 224 -2.80 -3.99 -0.90
N ILE A 225 -2.60 -4.36 -2.16
CA ILE A 225 -3.42 -5.38 -2.83
C ILE A 225 -3.06 -6.80 -2.35
N LEU A 226 -1.79 -7.09 -2.10
CA LEU A 226 -1.34 -8.33 -1.44
C LEU A 226 -2.04 -8.50 -0.09
N THR A 227 -1.92 -7.50 0.79
CA THR A 227 -2.54 -7.51 2.13
C THR A 227 -4.06 -7.71 2.07
N ARG A 228 -4.73 -7.13 1.06
CA ARG A 228 -6.19 -7.24 0.92
C ARG A 228 -6.66 -8.59 0.37
N ARG A 229 -5.82 -9.31 -0.37
CA ARG A 229 -6.28 -10.43 -1.20
C ARG A 229 -5.52 -11.74 -0.97
N SER A 230 -4.41 -11.71 -0.24
CA SER A 230 -3.61 -12.89 0.13
C SER A 230 -3.22 -12.81 1.61
N SER A 231 -2.52 -13.84 2.11
CA SER A 231 -1.93 -13.85 3.46
C SER A 231 -0.56 -13.16 3.53
N VAL A 232 -0.10 -12.57 2.42
CA VAL A 232 1.17 -11.85 2.35
C VAL A 232 0.91 -10.42 2.79
N GLU A 233 1.55 -10.00 3.88
CA GLU A 233 1.41 -8.65 4.46
C GLU A 233 2.78 -7.94 4.47
N PRO A 234 3.22 -7.39 3.33
CA PRO A 234 4.51 -6.70 3.27
C PRO A 234 4.47 -5.40 4.10
N ALA A 235 5.56 -5.13 4.82
CA ALA A 235 5.83 -3.81 5.37
C ALA A 235 6.09 -2.78 4.24
N GLU A 236 6.33 -1.52 4.62
CA GLU A 236 6.56 -0.44 3.65
C GLU A 236 7.71 -0.77 2.68
N PRO A 237 7.53 -0.54 1.35
CA PRO A 237 8.57 -0.80 0.38
C PRO A 237 9.87 -0.07 0.67
N PHE A 238 10.99 -0.76 0.45
CA PHE A 238 12.32 -0.25 0.76
C PHE A 238 13.14 -0.01 -0.50
N ALA A 239 13.92 1.07 -0.51
CA ALA A 239 14.85 1.38 -1.57
C ALA A 239 16.22 0.81 -1.18
N VAL A 240 16.85 0.03 -2.05
CA VAL A 240 18.15 -0.58 -1.78
C VAL A 240 19.22 0.01 -2.70
N ASP A 241 20.39 0.21 -2.13
CA ASP A 241 21.63 0.44 -2.85
C ASP A 241 22.38 -0.90 -3.02
N PRO A 242 22.52 -1.42 -4.25
CA PRO A 242 23.18 -2.70 -4.49
C PRO A 242 24.68 -2.70 -4.14
N GLU A 243 25.30 -1.53 -3.94
CA GLU A 243 26.72 -1.45 -3.55
C GLU A 243 26.93 -1.63 -2.04
N THR A 244 25.98 -1.18 -1.22
CA THR A 244 26.17 -1.03 0.23
C THR A 244 25.21 -1.85 1.08
N ASP A 245 23.99 -2.10 0.63
CA ASP A 245 22.96 -2.75 1.42
C ASP A 245 23.02 -4.29 1.35
N ALA A 246 22.57 -4.94 2.43
CA ALA A 246 22.36 -6.39 2.46
C ALA A 246 21.13 -6.79 1.62
N LEU A 247 21.35 -7.43 0.47
CA LEU A 247 20.29 -7.80 -0.47
C LEU A 247 19.57 -9.11 -0.13
N ASP A 248 20.23 -10.00 0.61
CA ASP A 248 19.79 -11.37 0.92
C ASP A 248 18.57 -11.46 1.85
N VAL A 249 18.22 -10.35 2.51
CA VAL A 249 17.00 -10.25 3.33
C VAL A 249 15.72 -10.04 2.50
N TYR A 250 15.85 -9.77 1.19
CA TYR A 250 14.71 -9.51 0.31
C TYR A 250 14.44 -10.72 -0.60
N PRO A 251 13.20 -11.21 -0.68
CA PRO A 251 12.87 -12.34 -1.56
C PRO A 251 12.89 -11.95 -3.05
N ILE A 252 12.55 -10.69 -3.34
CA ILE A 252 12.53 -10.12 -4.69
C ILE A 252 12.99 -8.66 -4.66
N LEU A 253 13.82 -8.30 -5.64
CA LEU A 253 14.22 -6.93 -5.95
C LEU A 253 13.54 -6.48 -7.24
N PHE A 254 12.95 -5.29 -7.23
CA PHE A 254 12.37 -4.65 -8.40
C PHE A 254 13.31 -3.59 -8.97
N LEU A 255 13.50 -3.58 -10.28
CA LEU A 255 14.26 -2.58 -11.00
C LEU A 255 13.38 -2.01 -12.12
N SER A 256 13.05 -0.73 -12.05
CA SER A 256 12.40 -0.01 -13.13
C SER A 256 13.45 0.77 -13.89
N LEU A 257 13.67 0.47 -15.18
CA LEU A 257 14.70 1.17 -15.93
C LEU A 257 14.26 2.61 -16.24
N PRO A 258 15.11 3.62 -15.96
CA PRO A 258 14.90 4.96 -16.47
C PRO A 258 15.10 4.99 -17.99
N ASP A 259 14.73 6.10 -18.64
CA ASP A 259 14.81 6.22 -20.10
C ASP A 259 16.25 6.06 -20.62
N ASN A 260 17.23 6.54 -19.83
CA ASN A 260 18.66 6.42 -20.10
C ASN A 260 19.35 5.70 -18.92
N PRO A 261 19.32 4.36 -18.88
CA PRO A 261 19.91 3.62 -17.77
C PRO A 261 21.44 3.60 -17.88
N GLU A 262 22.12 3.85 -16.77
CA GLU A 262 23.57 3.68 -16.66
C GLU A 262 23.91 2.22 -16.28
N PRO A 263 25.06 1.67 -16.72
CA PRO A 263 25.52 0.36 -16.26
C PRO A 263 25.75 0.33 -14.75
N PHE A 264 25.48 -0.81 -14.13
CA PHE A 264 25.84 -1.03 -12.73
C PHE A 264 27.36 -0.98 -12.52
N SER A 265 27.79 -0.52 -11.35
CA SER A 265 29.19 -0.61 -10.97
C SER A 265 29.62 -2.08 -10.82
N PRO A 266 30.93 -2.38 -10.95
CA PRO A 266 31.42 -3.74 -10.73
C PRO A 266 31.07 -4.31 -9.34
N GLN A 267 30.95 -3.45 -8.32
CA GLN A 267 30.57 -3.85 -6.96
C GLN A 267 29.08 -4.24 -6.90
N ALA A 268 28.20 -3.39 -7.44
CA ALA A 268 26.77 -3.70 -7.53
C ALA A 268 26.52 -5.00 -8.32
N VAL A 269 27.23 -5.19 -9.44
CA VAL A 269 27.17 -6.43 -10.24
C VAL A 269 27.57 -7.64 -9.40
N ALA A 270 28.68 -7.56 -8.65
CA ALA A 270 29.13 -8.67 -7.81
C ALA A 270 28.10 -9.04 -6.72
N HIS A 271 27.50 -8.04 -6.08
CA HIS A 271 26.47 -8.23 -5.05
C HIS A 271 25.16 -8.80 -5.63
N LEU A 272 24.67 -8.26 -6.75
CA LEU A 272 23.49 -8.77 -7.43
C LEU A 272 23.68 -10.21 -7.93
N ASN A 273 24.85 -10.54 -8.46
CA ASN A 273 25.19 -11.91 -8.84
C ASN A 273 25.22 -12.85 -7.63
N ALA A 274 25.73 -12.39 -6.48
CA ALA A 274 25.69 -13.18 -5.25
C ALA A 274 24.25 -13.40 -4.75
N TYR A 275 23.43 -12.35 -4.77
CA TYR A 275 22.01 -12.37 -4.43
C TYR A 275 21.23 -13.39 -5.28
N MET A 276 21.36 -13.34 -6.61
CA MET A 276 20.70 -14.28 -7.51
C MET A 276 21.18 -15.73 -7.33
N ARG A 277 22.49 -15.94 -7.07
CA ARG A 277 23.04 -17.27 -6.77
C ARG A 277 22.45 -17.85 -5.48
N ASN A 278 22.20 -16.99 -4.49
CA ASN A 278 21.60 -17.37 -3.20
C ASN A 278 20.07 -17.53 -3.25
N GLY A 279 19.45 -17.42 -4.43
CA GLY A 279 18.02 -17.67 -4.63
C GLY A 279 17.14 -16.43 -4.62
N GLY A 280 17.72 -15.24 -4.51
CA GLY A 280 16.98 -13.99 -4.64
C GLY A 280 16.45 -13.78 -6.06
N ALA A 281 15.21 -13.27 -6.17
CA ALA A 281 14.60 -12.95 -7.45
C ALA A 281 14.85 -11.49 -7.85
N LEU A 282 15.01 -11.23 -9.14
CA LEU A 282 15.15 -9.91 -9.75
C LEU A 282 14.07 -9.72 -10.81
N PHE A 283 13.24 -8.70 -10.63
CA PHE A 283 12.21 -8.28 -11.59
C PHE A 283 12.64 -6.97 -12.26
N ILE A 284 12.83 -7.00 -13.58
CA ILE A 284 13.25 -5.85 -14.38
C ILE A 284 12.09 -5.39 -15.26
N ASP A 285 11.64 -4.17 -15.03
CA ASP A 285 10.65 -3.48 -15.85
C ASP A 285 11.33 -2.47 -16.75
N THR A 286 11.40 -2.77 -18.05
CA THR A 286 12.05 -1.89 -19.02
C THR A 286 11.18 -0.70 -19.41
N ARG A 287 9.87 -0.74 -19.11
CA ARG A 287 8.87 0.30 -19.40
C ARG A 287 8.71 0.68 -20.88
N ARG A 288 9.42 0.02 -21.80
CA ARG A 288 9.48 0.40 -23.23
C ARG A 288 8.25 -0.01 -24.04
N GLY A 289 7.31 -0.74 -23.45
CA GLY A 289 6.06 -1.14 -24.09
C GLY A 289 5.13 0.01 -24.47
N GLY A 290 5.46 1.26 -24.15
CA GLY A 290 4.74 2.44 -24.65
C GLY A 290 5.21 2.93 -26.00
N ASP A 291 6.38 2.48 -26.46
CA ASP A 291 6.99 3.02 -27.66
C ASP A 291 6.45 2.29 -28.90
N ILE A 292 5.50 2.94 -29.58
CA ILE A 292 4.85 2.42 -30.79
C ILE A 292 5.87 2.30 -31.95
N ALA A 293 7.00 3.01 -31.86
CA ALA A 293 8.05 3.03 -32.89
C ALA A 293 9.22 2.07 -32.63
N GLY A 294 9.33 1.47 -31.43
CA GLY A 294 10.47 0.66 -31.02
C GLY A 294 10.15 -0.84 -30.92
N PRO A 295 10.70 -1.71 -31.78
CA PRO A 295 10.46 -3.16 -31.71
C PRO A 295 11.23 -3.88 -30.59
N ASN A 296 12.12 -3.20 -29.87
CA ASN A 296 13.08 -3.85 -28.97
C ASN A 296 12.81 -3.49 -27.49
N SER A 297 11.96 -4.27 -26.83
CA SER A 297 11.75 -4.28 -25.37
C SER A 297 13.05 -4.40 -24.55
N PHE A 298 14.13 -4.86 -25.19
CA PHE A 298 15.45 -5.16 -24.61
C PHE A 298 16.56 -4.19 -25.01
N GLU A 299 16.27 -3.16 -25.81
CA GLU A 299 17.28 -2.18 -26.18
C GLU A 299 17.83 -1.48 -24.93
N GLY A 300 19.15 -1.34 -24.84
CA GLY A 300 19.84 -0.83 -23.66
C GLY A 300 19.99 -1.83 -22.50
N LEU A 301 19.15 -2.88 -22.43
CA LEU A 301 19.22 -3.87 -21.35
C LEU A 301 20.56 -4.60 -21.30
N SER A 302 21.12 -4.96 -22.46
CA SER A 302 22.45 -5.60 -22.54
C SER A 302 23.57 -4.74 -21.99
N THR A 303 23.42 -3.41 -22.06
CA THR A 303 24.39 -2.43 -21.56
C THR A 303 24.20 -2.21 -20.06
N THR A 304 22.95 -2.08 -19.60
CA THR A 304 22.65 -1.91 -18.17
C THR A 304 23.00 -3.16 -17.36
N LEU A 305 22.73 -4.34 -17.89
CA LEU A 305 22.99 -5.63 -17.24
C LEU A 305 24.37 -6.19 -17.58
N GLU A 306 25.27 -5.39 -18.12
CA GLU A 306 26.63 -5.82 -18.42
C GLU A 306 27.31 -6.36 -17.15
N GLY A 307 27.81 -7.60 -17.22
CA GLY A 307 28.44 -8.29 -16.08
C GLY A 307 27.49 -9.03 -15.14
N LEU A 308 26.17 -8.84 -15.24
CA LEU A 308 25.23 -9.70 -14.52
C LEU A 308 25.20 -11.10 -15.14
N ASP A 309 25.18 -12.12 -14.28
CA ASP A 309 25.10 -13.54 -14.65
C ASP A 309 23.67 -13.89 -15.12
N THR A 310 23.19 -13.25 -16.18
CA THR A 310 21.84 -13.47 -16.70
C THR A 310 21.81 -14.73 -17.58
N PRO A 311 21.01 -15.74 -17.25
CA PRO A 311 20.83 -16.89 -18.13
C PRO A 311 20.08 -16.50 -19.41
N GLN A 312 20.00 -17.42 -20.37
CA GLN A 312 19.19 -17.20 -21.57
C GLN A 312 17.74 -16.94 -21.17
N LEU A 313 17.10 -15.94 -21.77
CA LEU A 313 15.72 -15.59 -21.51
C LEU A 313 14.79 -16.24 -22.55
N THR A 314 13.63 -16.71 -22.09
CA THR A 314 12.53 -17.19 -22.92
C THR A 314 11.23 -16.49 -22.52
N PRO A 315 10.27 -16.28 -23.44
CA PRO A 315 8.94 -15.83 -23.03
C PRO A 315 8.33 -16.86 -22.08
N VAL A 316 7.56 -16.39 -21.09
CA VAL A 316 6.85 -17.27 -20.16
C VAL A 316 5.91 -18.20 -20.95
N PRO A 317 6.08 -19.52 -20.85
CA PRO A 317 5.18 -20.48 -21.50
C PRO A 317 3.74 -20.38 -20.96
N PRO A 318 2.70 -20.69 -21.76
CA PRO A 318 1.31 -20.65 -21.30
C PRO A 318 1.03 -21.56 -20.09
N ASP A 319 1.75 -22.68 -19.99
CA ASP A 319 1.61 -23.68 -18.93
C ASP A 319 2.54 -23.44 -17.74
N HIS A 320 3.30 -22.33 -17.72
CA HIS A 320 4.22 -21.98 -16.64
C HIS A 320 3.48 -21.76 -15.31
N VAL A 321 4.07 -22.17 -14.19
CA VAL A 321 3.41 -22.10 -12.87
C VAL A 321 3.00 -20.68 -12.45
N LEU A 322 3.73 -19.67 -12.93
CA LEU A 322 3.39 -18.25 -12.74
C LEU A 322 1.96 -17.89 -13.23
N THR A 323 1.43 -18.56 -14.25
CA THR A 323 0.06 -18.33 -14.76
C THR A 323 -1.02 -18.82 -13.79
N ARG A 324 -0.64 -19.61 -12.78
CA ARG A 324 -1.55 -20.28 -11.83
C ARG A 324 -1.04 -20.31 -10.39
N SER A 325 -0.11 -19.41 -10.02
CA SER A 325 0.46 -19.40 -8.66
C SER A 325 -0.55 -18.93 -7.61
N PHE A 326 -1.44 -18.00 -7.98
CA PHE A 326 -2.53 -17.54 -7.12
C PHE A 326 -3.86 -17.37 -7.90
N TYR A 327 -3.87 -16.50 -8.90
CA TYR A 327 -4.92 -16.38 -9.92
C TYR A 327 -4.58 -17.20 -11.15
N LEU A 328 -5.61 -17.55 -11.94
CA LEU A 328 -5.45 -18.03 -13.30
C LEU A 328 -5.30 -16.83 -14.25
N LEU A 329 -4.21 -16.78 -15.00
CA LEU A 329 -3.83 -15.70 -15.91
C LEU A 329 -3.48 -16.26 -17.28
N ASP A 330 -3.97 -15.62 -18.34
CA ASP A 330 -3.58 -15.93 -19.72
C ASP A 330 -2.45 -15.01 -20.22
N GLU A 331 -2.34 -13.82 -19.63
CA GLU A 331 -1.36 -12.79 -19.97
C GLU A 331 -0.88 -12.04 -18.73
N PHE A 332 0.19 -11.28 -18.89
CA PHE A 332 0.82 -10.48 -17.84
C PHE A 332 0.78 -9.00 -18.23
N PRO A 333 -0.37 -8.31 -18.12
CA PRO A 333 -0.45 -6.91 -18.51
C PRO A 333 0.11 -6.00 -17.41
N GLY A 334 0.68 -4.88 -17.83
CA GLY A 334 1.05 -3.74 -16.97
C GLY A 334 0.21 -2.53 -17.32
N ARG A 335 0.84 -1.37 -17.50
CA ARG A 335 0.22 -0.19 -18.12
C ARG A 335 -0.13 -0.46 -19.58
N TYR A 336 0.67 -1.30 -20.24
CA TYR A 336 0.51 -1.71 -21.62
C TYR A 336 0.01 -3.16 -21.72
N SER A 337 -0.99 -3.40 -22.59
CA SER A 337 -1.52 -4.75 -22.88
C SER A 337 -0.75 -5.44 -24.02
N GLY A 338 -0.95 -6.76 -24.19
CA GLY A 338 -0.36 -7.51 -25.32
C GLY A 338 1.16 -7.61 -25.26
N ARG A 339 1.73 -7.46 -24.07
CA ARG A 339 3.16 -7.52 -23.79
C ARG A 339 3.56 -8.91 -23.29
N ARG A 340 4.84 -9.25 -23.47
CA ARG A 340 5.38 -10.56 -23.06
C ARG A 340 6.27 -10.37 -21.84
N LEU A 341 6.05 -11.21 -20.84
CA LEU A 341 6.98 -11.40 -19.75
C LEU A 341 8.00 -12.47 -20.16
N TRP A 342 9.27 -12.23 -19.85
CA TRP A 342 10.38 -13.13 -20.11
C TRP A 342 10.96 -13.62 -18.79
N ILE A 343 11.37 -14.87 -18.78
CA ILE A 343 11.96 -15.57 -17.65
C ILE A 343 13.21 -16.31 -18.08
N GLU A 344 13.96 -16.83 -17.11
CA GLU A 344 15.07 -17.75 -17.37
C GLU A 344 14.59 -18.97 -18.17
N ALA A 345 15.35 -19.34 -19.20
CA ALA A 345 15.10 -20.56 -19.94
C ALA A 345 15.42 -21.77 -19.06
N SER A 346 14.41 -22.60 -18.81
CA SER A 346 14.60 -23.92 -18.20
C SER A 346 15.48 -24.76 -19.12
N VAL A 347 16.74 -24.97 -18.74
CA VAL A 347 17.66 -25.84 -19.48
C VAL A 347 17.19 -27.27 -19.25
N ALA A 348 16.77 -27.96 -20.31
CA ALA A 348 16.48 -29.39 -20.26
C ALA A 348 17.67 -30.13 -19.62
N ALA A 349 17.38 -30.73 -18.46
CA ALA A 349 18.37 -31.14 -17.47
C ALA A 349 19.46 -32.08 -18.01
N THR A 350 20.71 -31.63 -17.97
CA THR A 350 21.82 -32.54 -17.68
C THR A 350 21.77 -32.83 -16.16
N PRO A 351 21.70 -34.09 -15.70
CA PRO A 351 21.70 -34.41 -14.27
C PRO A 351 22.99 -33.91 -13.61
N GLY A 352 22.90 -32.79 -12.88
CA GLY A 352 24.04 -32.13 -12.23
C GLY A 352 24.06 -30.61 -12.36
N GLU A 353 23.34 -30.04 -13.32
CA GLU A 353 23.30 -28.58 -13.59
C GLU A 353 21.99 -27.90 -13.14
N ARG A 354 21.35 -28.42 -12.08
CA ARG A 354 20.22 -27.70 -11.45
C ARG A 354 20.75 -26.41 -10.79
N ARG A 355 20.76 -25.29 -11.53
CA ARG A 355 20.80 -23.96 -10.93
C ARG A 355 19.43 -23.67 -10.32
N GLY A 356 19.25 -24.05 -9.05
CA GLY A 356 18.01 -23.76 -8.32
C GLY A 356 16.96 -24.86 -8.33
N ASP A 357 15.87 -24.58 -7.62
CA ASP A 357 14.76 -25.46 -7.25
C ASP A 357 13.63 -25.53 -8.29
N GLY A 358 13.84 -24.98 -9.51
CA GLY A 358 12.82 -24.89 -10.56
C GLY A 358 12.18 -23.50 -10.69
N VAL A 359 12.39 -22.62 -9.69
CA VAL A 359 11.81 -21.28 -9.67
C VAL A 359 12.64 -20.32 -10.53
N SER A 360 12.00 -19.64 -11.48
CA SER A 360 12.61 -18.56 -12.26
C SER A 360 13.04 -17.42 -11.36
N ARG A 361 14.30 -16.98 -11.47
CA ARG A 361 14.85 -15.92 -10.60
C ARG A 361 14.97 -14.57 -11.30
N LEU A 362 15.04 -14.56 -12.62
CA LEU A 362 15.09 -13.35 -13.42
C LEU A 362 13.79 -13.23 -14.22
N PHE A 363 13.12 -12.09 -14.05
CA PHE A 363 11.93 -11.72 -14.79
C PHE A 363 12.20 -10.41 -15.52
N VAL A 364 11.88 -10.35 -16.81
CA VAL A 364 12.03 -9.13 -17.60
C VAL A 364 10.76 -8.87 -18.37
N GLY A 365 10.18 -7.69 -18.19
CA GLY A 365 9.02 -7.27 -18.97
C GLY A 365 9.07 -5.80 -19.32
N ASP A 366 8.23 -5.39 -20.26
CA ASP A 366 8.22 -4.04 -20.83
C ASP A 366 6.88 -3.33 -20.65
N ALA A 367 5.96 -3.90 -19.88
CA ALA A 367 4.59 -3.42 -19.78
C ALA A 367 4.40 -2.23 -18.82
N ASP A 368 5.45 -1.71 -18.19
CA ASP A 368 5.38 -0.67 -17.16
C ASP A 368 4.41 -1.07 -16.02
N TYR A 369 4.75 -2.19 -15.39
CA TYR A 369 3.98 -2.85 -14.34
C TYR A 369 3.94 -2.03 -13.07
N LEU A 370 5.08 -1.44 -12.67
CA LEU A 370 5.17 -0.66 -11.44
C LEU A 370 4.28 0.59 -11.52
N ALA A 371 4.18 1.25 -12.67
CA ALA A 371 3.22 2.35 -12.86
C ALA A 371 1.76 1.85 -12.83
N ALA A 372 1.47 0.65 -13.34
CA ALA A 372 0.13 0.09 -13.32
C ALA A 372 -0.39 -0.14 -11.89
N TRP A 373 0.51 -0.52 -10.98
CA TRP A 373 0.24 -0.75 -9.56
C TRP A 373 0.31 0.53 -8.71
N ALA A 374 0.82 1.63 -9.25
CA ALA A 374 1.10 2.81 -8.44
C ALA A 374 -0.16 3.53 -7.99
N VAL A 375 -0.22 3.83 -6.69
CA VAL A 375 -1.34 4.50 -6.03
C VAL A 375 -0.89 5.70 -5.20
N ASP A 376 -1.81 6.64 -4.99
CA ASP A 376 -1.64 7.73 -4.02
C ASP A 376 -1.92 7.26 -2.58
N GLU A 377 -1.76 8.16 -1.60
CA GLU A 377 -2.04 7.91 -0.18
C GLU A 377 -3.49 7.48 0.11
N ARG A 378 -4.42 7.73 -0.81
CA ARG A 378 -5.84 7.32 -0.71
C ARG A 378 -6.11 6.00 -1.43
N GLY A 379 -5.08 5.34 -1.94
CA GLY A 379 -5.19 4.09 -2.71
C GLY A 379 -5.75 4.30 -4.13
N ARG A 380 -5.76 5.52 -4.65
CA ARG A 380 -6.24 5.82 -6.01
C ARG A 380 -5.10 5.64 -7.01
N PRO A 381 -5.35 5.05 -8.19
CA PRO A 381 -4.30 4.87 -9.19
C PRO A 381 -3.67 6.19 -9.65
N LEU A 382 -2.34 6.23 -9.77
CA LEU A 382 -1.58 7.40 -10.23
C LEU A 382 -1.49 7.50 -11.76
N TYR A 383 -1.44 6.35 -12.44
CA TYR A 383 -1.28 6.28 -13.91
C TYR A 383 -2.47 5.59 -14.55
N SER A 384 -2.94 6.09 -15.69
CA SER A 384 -3.89 5.40 -16.55
C SER A 384 -3.26 4.15 -17.18
N VAL A 385 -4.07 3.15 -17.50
CA VAL A 385 -3.66 1.95 -18.25
C VAL A 385 -4.54 1.82 -19.49
N ASP A 386 -4.02 1.24 -20.57
CA ASP A 386 -4.68 1.26 -21.89
C ASP A 386 -6.10 0.67 -21.89
N GLY A 387 -6.27 -0.50 -21.28
CA GLY A 387 -7.53 -1.24 -21.15
C GLY A 387 -8.36 -0.86 -19.92
N GLY A 388 -8.09 0.29 -19.28
CA GLY A 388 -8.84 0.78 -18.14
C GLY A 388 -8.81 -0.15 -16.91
N ASP A 389 -9.88 -0.12 -16.11
CA ASP A 389 -9.91 -0.79 -14.81
C ASP A 389 -9.80 -2.32 -14.91
N GLN A 390 -10.28 -2.93 -15.99
CA GLN A 390 -10.16 -4.37 -16.21
C GLN A 390 -8.70 -4.78 -16.40
N GLN A 391 -7.94 -4.04 -17.22
CA GLN A 391 -6.51 -4.29 -17.38
C GLN A 391 -5.76 -4.04 -16.08
N ARG A 392 -6.11 -2.99 -15.32
CA ARG A 392 -5.48 -2.73 -14.02
C ARG A 392 -5.72 -3.85 -13.04
N GLU A 393 -6.94 -4.40 -13.01
CA GLU A 393 -7.25 -5.57 -12.20
C GLU A 393 -6.40 -6.77 -12.62
N MET A 394 -6.21 -7.01 -13.92
CA MET A 394 -5.32 -8.08 -14.39
C MET A 394 -3.86 -7.84 -14.02
N ALA A 395 -3.38 -6.59 -14.11
CA ALA A 395 -2.05 -6.21 -13.66
C ALA A 395 -1.87 -6.49 -12.16
N ASN A 396 -2.87 -6.14 -11.33
CA ASN A 396 -2.85 -6.43 -9.90
C ASN A 396 -2.78 -7.94 -9.61
N ARG A 397 -3.54 -8.75 -10.35
CA ARG A 397 -3.49 -10.22 -10.23
C ARG A 397 -2.14 -10.77 -10.63
N PHE A 398 -1.53 -10.24 -11.68
CA PHE A 398 -0.17 -10.58 -12.05
C PHE A 398 0.83 -10.27 -10.92
N GLY A 399 0.77 -9.08 -10.33
CA GLY A 399 1.62 -8.72 -9.19
C GLY A 399 1.48 -9.68 -8.01
N ILE A 400 0.24 -10.10 -7.69
CA ILE A 400 0.00 -11.13 -6.66
C ILE A 400 0.62 -12.47 -7.06
N ASN A 401 0.38 -12.94 -8.29
CA ASN A 401 0.96 -14.19 -8.77
C ASN A 401 2.49 -14.18 -8.69
N LEU A 402 3.14 -13.10 -9.11
CA LEU A 402 4.58 -12.94 -9.08
C LEU A 402 5.13 -13.07 -7.66
N VAL A 403 4.57 -12.30 -6.72
CA VAL A 403 5.06 -12.31 -5.33
C VAL A 403 4.79 -13.66 -4.66
N VAL A 404 3.60 -14.24 -4.86
CA VAL A 404 3.30 -15.56 -4.31
C VAL A 404 4.19 -16.65 -4.93
N TYR A 405 4.46 -16.58 -6.23
CA TYR A 405 5.37 -17.51 -6.93
C TYR A 405 6.75 -17.48 -6.28
N VAL A 406 7.34 -16.28 -6.12
CA VAL A 406 8.66 -16.13 -5.51
C VAL A 406 8.69 -16.61 -4.06
N LEU A 407 7.65 -16.32 -3.27
CA LEU A 407 7.61 -16.69 -1.84
C LEU A 407 7.33 -18.17 -1.58
N THR A 408 6.60 -18.83 -2.47
CA THR A 408 6.22 -20.24 -2.29
C THR A 408 7.17 -21.21 -2.98
N GLY A 409 8.04 -20.71 -3.85
CA GLY A 409 9.07 -21.48 -4.53
C GLY A 409 8.53 -22.72 -5.25
N ASN A 410 9.27 -23.82 -5.14
CA ASN A 410 8.99 -25.10 -5.81
C ASN A 410 7.69 -25.80 -5.36
N TYR A 411 7.05 -25.39 -4.26
CA TYR A 411 5.84 -26.04 -3.75
C TYR A 411 4.72 -26.11 -4.79
N LYS A 412 4.62 -25.10 -5.66
CA LYS A 412 3.59 -25.03 -6.71
C LYS A 412 3.93 -25.84 -7.95
N GLU A 413 5.21 -26.09 -8.25
CA GLU A 413 5.61 -27.04 -9.29
C GLU A 413 5.35 -28.48 -8.82
N ASP A 414 5.73 -28.81 -7.58
CA ASP A 414 5.57 -30.15 -7.01
C ASP A 414 4.10 -30.59 -6.94
N GLN A 415 3.17 -29.69 -6.62
CA GLN A 415 1.73 -30.00 -6.64
C GLN A 415 1.20 -30.40 -8.02
N VAL A 416 1.73 -29.80 -9.09
CA VAL A 416 1.30 -30.10 -10.47
C VAL A 416 1.81 -31.48 -10.91
N HIS A 417 2.96 -31.91 -10.38
CA HIS A 417 3.55 -33.22 -10.66
C HIS A 417 3.05 -34.34 -9.72
N LEU A 418 2.42 -34.00 -8.61
CA LEU A 418 1.94 -34.97 -7.62
C LEU A 418 1.01 -36.05 -8.20
N PRO A 419 0.03 -35.77 -9.09
CA PRO A 419 -0.80 -36.81 -9.69
C PRO A 419 0.02 -37.82 -10.51
N ALA A 420 1.01 -37.34 -11.29
CA ALA A 420 1.87 -38.21 -12.10
C ALA A 420 2.87 -39.03 -11.26
N LEU A 421 3.31 -38.49 -10.11
CA LEU A 421 4.14 -39.21 -9.15
C LEU A 421 3.35 -40.30 -8.41
N LEU A 422 2.09 -40.00 -8.03
CA LEU A 422 1.19 -40.98 -7.40
C LEU A 422 0.80 -42.10 -8.36
N GLU A 423 0.63 -41.80 -9.66
CA GLU A 423 0.35 -42.80 -10.69
C GLU A 423 1.53 -43.78 -10.86
N ARG A 424 2.77 -43.29 -10.88
CA ARG A 424 3.97 -44.14 -10.98
C ARG A 424 4.24 -44.97 -9.71
N LEU A 425 3.99 -44.42 -8.53
CA LEU A 425 4.03 -45.17 -7.26
C LEU A 425 2.94 -46.26 -7.21
N GLY A 426 1.77 -46.01 -7.81
CA GLY A 426 0.70 -47.00 -7.92
C GLY A 426 0.97 -48.12 -8.94
N GLU A 427 1.86 -47.89 -9.92
CA GLU A 427 2.28 -48.91 -10.90
C GLU A 427 3.38 -49.85 -10.37
N GLU A 428 4.26 -49.38 -9.48
CA GLU A 428 5.31 -50.23 -8.88
C GLU A 428 4.78 -51.24 -7.84
N ASP A 429 3.57 -51.02 -7.31
CA ASP A 429 2.92 -51.90 -6.32
C ASP A 429 2.06 -53.03 -6.93
N GLN A 430 2.09 -53.23 -8.25
CA GLN A 430 1.49 -54.43 -8.86
C GLN A 430 2.51 -55.59 -8.84
N PRO A 431 2.25 -56.70 -8.12
CA PRO A 431 3.10 -57.87 -8.22
C PRO A 431 3.00 -58.43 -9.65
N GLY A 432 4.15 -58.50 -10.33
CA GLY A 432 4.24 -59.07 -11.68
C GLY A 432 3.65 -60.50 -11.75
N PRO A 433 3.15 -60.93 -12.93
CA PRO A 433 2.46 -62.20 -13.05
C PRO A 433 3.43 -63.34 -12.73
N GLY A 434 3.05 -64.14 -11.73
CA GLY A 434 3.83 -65.25 -11.22
C GLY A 434 4.17 -66.27 -12.29
N GLU A 435 5.41 -66.76 -12.21
CA GLU A 435 5.89 -67.97 -12.87
C GLU A 435 4.95 -69.15 -12.55
N GLU A 436 4.33 -69.68 -13.60
CA GLU A 436 3.56 -70.92 -13.58
C GLU A 436 4.51 -72.11 -13.35
N VAL A 437 4.40 -72.77 -12.20
CA VAL A 437 4.92 -74.12 -12.01
C VAL A 437 3.75 -75.09 -12.09
N ILE A 438 3.68 -75.84 -13.19
CA ILE A 438 2.81 -77.01 -13.38
C ILE A 438 3.60 -78.26 -12.93
N PRO A 439 2.96 -79.24 -12.25
CA PRO A 439 3.61 -80.25 -11.41
C PRO A 439 4.57 -81.23 -12.09
#